data_AF-A0A086KUC3-F1
#
_entry.id   AF-A0A086KUC3-F1
#
_cell.length_a   1.000
_cell.length_b   1.000
_cell.length_c   1.000
_cell.angle_alpha   90.00
_cell.angle_beta   90.00
_cell.angle_gamma   90.00
#
_symmetry.space_group_name_H-M   'P 1'
#
loop_
_entity.id
_entity.type
_entity.pdbx_description
1 polymer ?
#
loop_
_entity_poly.entity_id
_entity_poly.type
_entity_poly.pdbx_seq_one_letter_code
_entity_poly.pdbx_strand_id
1 'polypeptide(L)'
;MRTIFLPVIGLVDHTLLKPGDLVGVNKDSYLVLDKLPAEYDSRVRAMEVDERPQEEYNDVGGLDKQIQELIEAVVLPMTHKERFEKIGIRPPKGVLMYGPPGTGKTLLARACAAQ
;
A
#
# COMPACT_ATOMS: atom_id res chain seq x y z
N MET A 1 17.81 -14.11 -22.63
CA MET A 1 18.24 -13.18 -21.57
C MET A 1 19.76 -13.06 -21.64
N ARG A 2 20.32 -11.87 -21.78
CA ARG A 2 21.78 -11.65 -21.78
C ARG A 2 22.17 -11.01 -20.44
N THR A 3 23.22 -11.51 -19.82
CA THR A 3 23.77 -10.96 -18.58
C THR A 3 25.12 -10.34 -18.89
N ILE A 4 25.34 -9.10 -18.45
CA ILE A 4 26.54 -8.33 -18.74
C ILE A 4 27.12 -7.84 -17.40
N PHE A 5 28.42 -8.01 -17.23
CA PHE A 5 29.15 -7.44 -16.10
C PHE A 5 29.70 -6.07 -16.50
N LEU A 6 29.39 -5.05 -15.71
CA LEU A 6 29.89 -3.69 -15.90
C LEU A 6 30.86 -3.33 -14.78
N PRO A 7 32.15 -3.06 -15.08
CA PRO A 7 33.11 -2.64 -14.07
C PRO A 7 32.85 -1.21 -13.57
N VAL A 8 32.12 -0.41 -14.36
CA VAL A 8 31.72 0.97 -14.02
C VAL A 8 30.23 1.11 -14.32
N ILE A 9 29.46 1.61 -13.34
CA ILE A 9 28.00 1.69 -13.42
C ILE A 9 27.56 2.76 -14.42
N GLY A 10 28.25 3.92 -14.46
CA GLY A 10 27.92 5.03 -15.36
C GLY A 10 27.59 6.29 -14.57
N LEU A 11 26.42 6.89 -14.84
CA LEU A 11 25.99 8.18 -14.28
C LEU A 11 25.19 8.04 -12.97
N VAL A 12 24.70 6.84 -12.65
CA VAL A 12 23.91 6.57 -11.44
C VAL A 12 24.81 6.08 -10.30
N ASP A 13 24.56 6.60 -9.10
CA ASP A 13 25.27 6.20 -7.90
C ASP A 13 24.90 4.75 -7.49
N HIS A 14 25.92 3.93 -7.20
CA HIS A 14 25.77 2.55 -6.72
C HIS A 14 24.85 2.41 -5.49
N THR A 15 24.77 3.43 -4.64
CA THR A 15 23.94 3.43 -3.43
C THR A 15 22.43 3.45 -3.71
N LEU A 16 22.02 3.90 -4.89
CA LEU A 16 20.62 4.03 -5.29
C LEU A 16 20.08 2.78 -6.00
N LEU A 17 20.96 1.84 -6.34
CA LEU A 17 20.64 0.63 -7.09
C LEU A 17 20.54 -0.57 -6.15
N LYS A 18 19.45 -1.32 -6.27
CA LYS A 18 19.20 -2.57 -5.56
C LYS A 18 18.93 -3.69 -6.57
N PRO A 19 19.21 -4.96 -6.20
CA PRO A 19 18.82 -6.09 -7.02
C PRO A 19 17.32 -6.06 -7.33
N GLY A 20 16.96 -6.15 -8.61
CA GLY A 20 15.56 -6.10 -9.07
C GLY A 20 15.08 -4.72 -9.54
N ASP A 21 15.87 -3.66 -9.37
CA ASP A 21 15.54 -2.35 -9.92
C ASP A 21 15.59 -2.36 -11.46
N LEU A 22 14.66 -1.64 -12.08
CA LEU A 22 14.70 -1.35 -13.50
C LEU A 22 15.63 -0.17 -13.75
N VAL A 23 16.51 -0.29 -14.74
CA VAL A 23 17.48 0.75 -15.09
C VAL A 23 17.48 0.99 -16.59
N GLY A 24 17.62 2.25 -16.97
CA GLY A 24 17.85 2.65 -18.35
C GLY A 24 19.31 2.41 -18.70
N VAL A 25 19.55 1.65 -19.77
CA VAL A 25 20.89 1.27 -20.21
C VAL A 25 21.15 1.79 -21.62
N ASN A 26 22.34 2.33 -21.87
CA ASN A 26 22.75 2.72 -23.22
C ASN A 26 22.92 1.47 -24.12
N LYS A 27 22.38 1.49 -25.34
CA LYS A 27 22.37 0.33 -26.25
C LYS A 27 23.75 -0.07 -26.77
N ASP A 28 24.68 0.88 -26.84
CA ASP A 28 26.01 0.68 -27.43
C ASP A 28 27.07 0.38 -26.35
N SER A 29 27.05 1.14 -25.25
CA SER A 29 28.06 1.04 -24.18
C SER A 29 27.63 0.25 -22.94
N TYR A 30 26.36 -0.14 -22.87
CA TYR A 30 25.75 -0.84 -21.73
C TYR A 30 25.84 -0.11 -20.37
N LEU A 31 26.21 1.18 -20.36
CA LEU A 31 26.26 1.99 -19.13
C LEU A 31 24.85 2.30 -18.60
N VAL A 32 24.71 2.28 -17.27
CA VAL A 32 23.48 2.69 -16.58
C VAL A 32 23.37 4.21 -16.62
N LEU A 33 22.30 4.70 -17.27
CA LEU A 33 22.03 6.13 -17.43
C LEU A 33 21.12 6.67 -16.34
N ASP A 34 20.06 5.92 -15.99
CA ASP A 34 19.08 6.35 -15.00
C ASP A 34 18.36 5.16 -14.36
N LYS A 35 17.79 5.37 -13.17
CA LYS A 35 16.90 4.42 -12.49
C LYS A 35 15.48 4.63 -13.00
N LEU A 36 14.90 3.60 -13.59
CA LEU A 36 13.52 3.65 -14.04
C LEU A 36 12.58 3.42 -12.85
N PRO A 37 11.38 4.05 -12.84
CA PRO A 37 10.36 3.74 -11.86
C PRO A 37 10.01 2.25 -11.95
N ALA A 38 9.63 1.67 -10.81
CA ALA A 38 9.14 0.29 -10.80
C ALA A 38 7.95 0.17 -11.77
N GLU A 39 8.06 -0.74 -12.73
CA GLU A 39 6.99 -1.02 -13.67
C GLU A 39 5.92 -1.84 -12.93
N TYR A 40 4.86 -1.15 -12.51
CA TYR A 40 3.68 -1.80 -11.97
C TYR A 40 2.84 -2.31 -13.15
N ASP A 41 2.49 -3.60 -13.13
CA ASP A 41 1.57 -4.21 -14.10
C ASP A 41 0.30 -3.35 -14.22
N SER A 42 -0.30 -3.28 -15.41
CA SER A 42 -1.51 -2.51 -15.65
C SER A 42 -2.65 -2.89 -14.69
N ARG A 43 -2.67 -4.12 -14.17
CA ARG A 43 -3.61 -4.58 -13.13
C ARG A 43 -3.34 -3.98 -11.75
N VAL A 44 -2.10 -3.68 -11.41
CA VAL A 44 -1.72 -3.04 -10.14
C VAL A 44 -2.07 -1.56 -10.19
N ARG A 45 -1.81 -0.89 -11.32
CA ARG A 45 -2.29 0.48 -11.56
C ARG A 45 -3.82 0.59 -11.49
N ALA A 46 -4.54 -0.40 -12.02
CA ALA A 46 -6.01 -0.45 -11.89
C ALA A 46 -6.51 -0.74 -10.46
N MET A 47 -5.63 -1.11 -9.53
CA MET A 47 -5.95 -1.27 -8.10
C MET A 47 -5.57 -0.03 -7.27
N GLU A 48 -4.93 0.98 -7.86
CA GLU A 48 -4.80 2.28 -7.21
C GLU A 48 -6.19 2.91 -7.06
N VAL A 49 -6.43 3.49 -5.89
CA VAL A 49 -7.73 4.10 -5.57
C VAL A 49 -7.81 5.42 -6.33
N ASP A 50 -8.37 5.38 -7.54
CA ASP A 50 -8.58 6.56 -8.39
C ASP A 50 -9.68 7.50 -7.83
N GLU A 51 -10.65 6.95 -7.09
CA GLU A 51 -11.74 7.72 -6.46
C GLU A 51 -11.96 7.27 -5.01
N ARG A 52 -12.04 8.24 -4.10
CA ARG A 52 -12.46 7.98 -2.72
C ARG A 52 -13.93 7.51 -2.72
N PRO A 53 -14.24 6.36 -2.11
CA PRO A 53 -15.64 5.95 -1.92
C PRO A 53 -16.41 7.05 -1.17
N GLN A 54 -17.71 7.15 -1.45
CA GLN A 54 -18.60 8.16 -0.83
C GLN A 54 -19.46 7.56 0.29
N GLU A 55 -19.38 6.25 0.50
CA GLU A 55 -20.15 5.56 1.53
C GLU A 55 -19.72 6.02 2.94
N GLU A 56 -20.69 6.31 3.81
CA GLU A 56 -20.44 6.66 5.21
C GLU A 56 -20.82 5.51 6.15
N TYR A 57 -20.31 5.53 7.39
CA TYR A 57 -20.71 4.56 8.41
C TYR A 57 -22.21 4.62 8.75
N ASN A 58 -22.85 5.77 8.54
CA ASN A 58 -24.30 5.94 8.71
C ASN A 58 -25.11 5.13 7.70
N ASP A 59 -24.52 4.75 6.56
CA ASP A 59 -25.16 3.89 5.56
C ASP A 59 -25.16 2.40 5.98
N VAL A 60 -24.43 2.05 7.05
CA VAL A 60 -24.32 0.68 7.56
C VAL A 60 -25.25 0.51 8.78
N GLY A 61 -26.45 -0.03 8.55
CA GLY A 61 -27.40 -0.28 9.65
C GLY A 61 -27.06 -1.49 10.54
N GLY A 62 -27.13 -1.29 11.86
CA GLY A 62 -27.16 -2.38 12.85
C GLY A 62 -25.82 -3.06 13.14
N LEU A 63 -24.70 -2.48 12.69
CA LEU A 63 -23.35 -2.99 12.88
C LEU A 63 -22.46 -2.02 13.68
N ASP A 64 -23.06 -1.18 14.53
CA ASP A 64 -22.37 -0.13 15.29
C ASP A 64 -21.17 -0.65 16.08
N LYS A 65 -21.32 -1.83 16.70
CA LYS A 65 -20.23 -2.47 17.45
C LYS A 65 -19.06 -2.83 16.54
N GLN A 66 -19.32 -3.42 15.37
CA GLN A 66 -18.30 -3.81 14.40
C GLN A 66 -17.63 -2.60 13.77
N ILE A 67 -18.38 -1.52 13.54
CA ILE A 67 -17.84 -0.23 13.06
C ILE A 67 -16.85 0.32 14.08
N GLN A 68 -17.22 0.35 15.37
CA GLN A 68 -16.35 0.84 16.43
C GLN A 68 -15.07 0.02 16.54
N GLU A 69 -15.16 -1.32 16.55
CA GLU A 69 -14.00 -2.21 16.59
C GLU A 69 -13.06 -1.99 15.39
N LEU A 70 -13.61 -1.74 14.19
CA LEU A 70 -12.83 -1.45 12.99
C LEU A 70 -12.11 -0.09 13.09
N ILE A 71 -12.79 0.95 13.55
CA ILE A 71 -12.21 2.30 13.74
C ILE A 71 -11.08 2.24 14.78
N GLU A 72 -11.30 1.55 15.89
CA GLU A 72 -10.28 1.38 16.93
C GLU A 72 -9.05 0.60 16.44
N ALA A 73 -9.25 -0.38 15.56
CA ALA A 73 -8.15 -1.16 15.01
C ALA A 73 -7.41 -0.48 13.85
N VAL A 74 -8.08 0.33 13.02
CA VAL A 74 -7.48 0.89 11.80
C VAL A 74 -7.22 2.39 11.93
N VAL A 75 -8.23 3.17 12.33
CA VAL A 75 -8.19 4.63 12.36
C VAL A 75 -7.43 5.14 13.60
N LEU A 76 -7.62 4.51 14.77
CA LEU A 76 -6.98 4.93 16.01
C LEU A 76 -5.43 4.87 15.94
N PRO A 77 -4.81 3.79 15.40
CA PRO A 77 -3.35 3.74 15.24
C PRO A 77 -2.81 4.77 14.24
N MET A 78 -3.59 5.10 13.21
CA MET A 78 -3.19 6.08 12.19
C MET A 78 -3.28 7.51 12.71
N THR A 79 -4.34 7.84 13.46
CA THR A 79 -4.59 9.19 13.99
C THR A 79 -3.88 9.47 15.32
N HIS A 80 -3.71 8.48 16.18
CA HIS A 80 -3.24 8.64 17.57
C HIS A 80 -2.09 7.67 17.91
N LYS A 81 -1.09 7.58 17.05
CA LYS A 81 0.08 6.69 17.22
C LYS A 81 0.79 6.86 18.58
N GLU A 82 0.87 8.09 19.07
CA GLU A 82 1.46 8.45 20.37
C GLU A 82 0.83 7.72 21.57
N ARG A 83 -0.46 7.38 21.51
CA ARG A 83 -1.13 6.65 22.59
C ARG A 83 -0.63 5.21 22.67
N PHE A 84 -0.43 4.58 21.53
CA PHE A 84 0.12 3.23 21.44
C PHE A 84 1.58 3.19 21.91
N GLU A 85 2.37 4.20 21.56
CA GLU A 85 3.77 4.33 21.99
C GLU A 85 3.88 4.54 23.52
N LYS A 86 3.03 5.39 24.11
CA LYS A 86 3.00 5.61 25.57
C LYS A 86 2.59 4.38 26.37
N ILE A 87 1.64 3.60 25.84
CA ILE A 87 1.18 2.36 26.48
C ILE A 87 2.19 1.21 26.23
N GLY A 88 3.05 1.34 25.22
CA GLY A 88 4.05 0.33 24.87
C GLY A 88 3.47 -0.88 24.13
N ILE A 89 2.27 -0.75 23.56
CA ILE A 89 1.60 -1.80 22.79
C ILE A 89 1.80 -1.61 21.30
N ARG A 90 1.89 -2.71 20.55
CA ARG A 90 1.95 -2.66 19.10
C ARG A 90 0.54 -2.55 18.54
N PRO A 91 0.28 -1.61 17.61
CA PRO A 91 -1.02 -1.53 16.96
C PRO A 91 -1.29 -2.80 16.14
N PRO A 92 -2.56 -3.17 15.96
CA PRO A 92 -2.94 -4.28 15.10
C PRO A 92 -2.53 -3.98 13.64
N LYS A 93 -2.07 -5.02 12.93
CA LYS A 93 -1.57 -4.87 11.54
C LYS A 93 -2.66 -4.98 10.48
N GLY A 94 -3.83 -5.49 10.84
CA GLY A 94 -4.93 -5.73 9.92
C GLY A 94 -6.11 -6.35 10.66
N VAL A 95 -7.29 -6.28 10.03
CA VAL A 95 -8.56 -6.78 10.57
C VAL A 95 -9.12 -7.82 9.60
N LEU A 96 -9.69 -8.89 10.14
CA LEU A 96 -10.38 -9.92 9.36
C LEU A 96 -11.89 -9.80 9.56
N MET A 97 -12.62 -9.48 8.51
CA MET A 97 -14.09 -9.49 8.53
C MET A 97 -14.60 -10.81 7.93
N TYR A 98 -15.34 -11.59 8.72
CA TYR A 98 -15.91 -12.87 8.29
C TYR A 98 -17.41 -12.95 8.59
N GLY A 99 -18.12 -13.87 7.91
CA GLY A 99 -19.54 -14.14 8.12
C GLY A 99 -20.28 -14.44 6.81
N PRO A 100 -21.59 -14.69 6.88
CA PRO A 100 -22.43 -14.95 5.69
C PRO A 100 -22.30 -13.86 4.60
N PRO A 101 -22.53 -14.19 3.33
CA PRO A 101 -22.61 -13.16 2.27
C PRO A 101 -23.79 -12.21 2.54
N GLY A 102 -23.65 -10.94 2.15
CA GLY A 102 -24.71 -9.93 2.31
C GLY A 102 -24.73 -9.19 3.65
N THR A 103 -23.83 -9.48 4.60
CA THR A 103 -23.79 -8.80 5.91
C THR A 103 -23.01 -7.47 5.92
N GLY A 104 -22.87 -6.78 4.79
CA GLY A 104 -22.25 -5.46 4.74
C GLY A 104 -20.72 -5.38 4.89
N LYS A 105 -19.97 -6.50 4.86
CA LYS A 105 -18.49 -6.49 4.99
C LYS A 105 -17.77 -5.60 3.96
N THR A 106 -18.20 -5.67 2.69
CA THR A 106 -17.63 -4.84 1.62
C THR A 106 -18.03 -3.37 1.78
N LEU A 107 -19.25 -3.10 2.27
CA LEU A 107 -19.75 -1.75 2.49
C LEU A 107 -18.99 -1.08 3.65
N LEU A 108 -18.75 -1.81 4.74
CA LEU A 108 -17.89 -1.38 5.85
C LEU A 108 -16.47 -1.05 5.41
N ALA A 109 -15.87 -1.88 4.54
CA ALA A 109 -14.54 -1.62 4.01
C ALA A 109 -14.49 -0.32 3.20
N ARG A 110 -15.51 -0.06 2.38
CA ARG A 110 -15.62 1.17 1.58
C ARG A 110 -15.81 2.40 2.46
N ALA A 111 -16.71 2.34 3.44
CA ALA A 111 -16.92 3.44 4.37
C ALA A 111 -15.66 3.76 5.19
N CYS A 112 -14.88 2.74 5.55
CA CYS A 112 -13.59 2.93 6.21
C CYS A 112 -12.52 3.53 5.31
N ALA A 113 -12.59 3.30 3.99
CA ALA A 113 -11.67 3.88 3.02
C ALA A 113 -12.04 5.30 2.59
N ALA A 114 -13.29 5.71 2.82
CA ALA A 114 -13.77 7.06 2.56
C ALA A 114 -13.27 8.09 3.60
N GLN A 115 -12.95 7.60 4.81
CA GLN A 115 -12.53 8.39 5.97
C GLN A 115 -11.02 8.63 6.02
#